data_AF-A0A8S3IJU7-F1
#
_entry.id   AF-A0A8S3IJU7-F1
#
_cell.length_a   1.000
_cell.length_b   1.000
_cell.length_c   1.000
_cell.angle_alpha   90.00
_cell.angle_beta   90.00
_cell.angle_gamma   90.00
#
_symmetry.space_group_name_H-M   'P 1'
#
loop_
_entity.id
_entity.type
_entity.pdbx_description
1 polymer ?
#
loop_
_entity_poly.entity_id
_entity_poly.type
_entity_poly.pdbx_seq_one_letter_code
_entity_poly.pdbx_strand_id
1 'polypeptide(L)'
;CCDGNCPPCQTVCGKTLNCRNHKCLSECHRGQCYPCTHKADVTCACGQTSVTVPCGCEKQTRKPRCNKLCLKPSDCHHAEREPHLCHFNDCPDCKQQCNLSLKNCSHLCSATCHDSVMVKEEANSSNTPWGMKEKEKLIKKSLTCPPCQVPTTVECFGQHT
;
A
#
# COMPACT_ATOMS: atom_id res chain seq x y z
N CYS A 1 19.87 17.81 33.91
CA CYS A 1 21.21 17.26 34.13
C CYS A 1 22.24 18.29 33.68
N CYS A 2 23.12 18.73 34.58
CA CYS A 2 23.98 19.91 34.42
C CYS A 2 25.13 19.74 33.42
N ASP A 3 25.56 20.88 32.87
CA ASP A 3 26.58 21.08 31.83
C ASP A 3 28.04 20.91 32.34
N GLY A 4 28.33 19.79 33.00
CA GLY A 4 29.71 19.34 33.20
C GLY A 4 30.44 19.73 34.49
N ASN A 5 29.83 20.48 35.43
CA ASN A 5 30.41 20.74 36.75
C ASN A 5 29.46 20.34 37.89
N CYS A 6 29.30 19.04 38.12
CA CYS A 6 28.44 18.48 39.17
C CYS A 6 29.23 17.44 40.01
N PRO A 7 29.04 17.41 41.35
CA PRO A 7 29.60 16.35 42.22
C PRO A 7 29.12 14.95 41.78
N PRO A 8 29.83 13.86 42.16
CA PRO A 8 29.42 12.50 41.85
C PRO A 8 28.01 12.27 42.41
N CYS A 9 27.04 12.14 41.51
CA CYS A 9 25.64 12.00 41.86
C CYS A 9 25.23 10.53 41.71
N GLN A 10 24.74 9.87 42.76
CA GLN A 10 24.31 8.46 42.68
C GLN A 10 22.92 8.31 42.01
N THR A 11 22.45 9.37 41.35
CA THR A 11 21.17 9.39 40.66
C THR A 11 21.33 8.87 39.22
N VAL A 12 20.29 8.23 38.72
CA VAL A 12 20.22 7.79 37.31
C VAL A 12 20.35 8.99 36.37
N CYS A 13 21.16 8.86 35.32
CA CYS A 13 21.45 9.93 34.36
C CYS A 13 20.18 10.45 33.68
N GLY A 14 19.27 9.57 33.26
CA GLY A 14 17.94 9.92 32.72
C GLY A 14 17.92 10.65 31.37
N LYS A 15 19.09 11.02 30.83
CA LYS A 15 19.24 11.67 29.51
C LYS A 15 18.77 10.75 28.39
N THR A 16 18.10 11.30 27.38
CA THR A 16 17.69 10.53 26.19
C THR A 16 18.92 10.07 25.40
N LEU A 17 19.00 8.77 25.09
CA LEU A 17 20.09 8.18 24.32
C LEU A 17 20.02 8.58 22.85
N ASN A 18 21.11 8.37 22.10
CA ASN A 18 21.20 8.70 20.68
C ASN A 18 20.15 7.98 19.80
N CYS A 19 19.61 6.85 20.27
CA CYS A 19 18.49 6.16 19.62
C CYS A 19 17.16 6.93 19.67
N ARG A 20 17.06 8.02 20.46
CA ARG A 20 15.89 8.88 20.68
C ARG A 20 14.65 8.21 21.29
N ASN A 21 14.69 6.89 21.50
CA ASN A 21 13.58 6.12 22.08
C ASN A 21 13.80 5.75 23.55
N HIS A 22 15.05 5.64 24.01
CA HIS A 22 15.39 5.17 25.36
C HIS A 22 16.10 6.25 26.19
N LYS A 23 15.95 6.15 27.52
CA LYS A 23 16.66 6.99 28.49
C LYS A 23 17.86 6.23 29.06
N CYS A 24 18.92 6.96 29.39
CA CYS A 24 20.11 6.43 30.04
C CYS A 24 19.78 5.97 31.46
N LEU A 25 19.91 4.66 31.71
CA LEU A 25 19.70 4.03 33.02
C LEU A 25 20.99 3.93 33.85
N SER A 26 22.13 4.32 33.27
CA SER A 26 23.40 4.34 33.99
C SER A 26 23.42 5.41 35.07
N GLU A 27 24.31 5.23 36.04
CA GLU A 27 24.65 6.25 37.02
C GLU A 27 25.12 7.54 36.34
N CYS A 28 24.99 8.65 37.07
CA CYS A 28 25.48 9.96 36.68
C CYS A 28 26.93 9.88 36.20
N HIS A 29 27.14 10.16 34.92
CA HIS A 29 28.46 10.09 34.30
C HIS A 29 28.80 11.43 33.65
N ARG A 30 30.10 11.68 33.49
CA ARG A 30 30.63 12.82 32.73
C ARG A 30 30.72 12.43 31.24
N GLY A 31 30.45 13.37 30.33
CA GLY A 31 30.48 13.12 28.89
C GLY A 31 29.17 12.59 28.28
N GLN A 32 29.27 12.02 27.08
CA GLN A 32 28.13 11.47 26.32
C GLN A 32 27.62 10.17 26.95
N CYS A 33 26.32 9.90 26.80
CA CYS A 33 25.74 8.64 27.26
C CYS A 33 26.24 7.46 26.44
N TYR A 34 26.31 6.30 27.07
CA TYR A 34 26.57 5.04 26.39
C TYR A 34 25.57 4.78 25.25
N PRO A 35 25.98 4.09 24.18
CA PRO A 35 25.07 3.77 23.08
C PRO A 35 23.93 2.87 23.55
N CYS A 36 22.81 2.95 22.84
CA CYS A 36 21.68 2.07 23.07
C CYS A 36 22.04 0.62 22.72
N THR A 37 21.86 -0.30 23.67
CA THR A 37 22.09 -1.75 23.47
C THR A 37 20.86 -2.47 22.92
N HIS A 38 19.71 -1.79 22.89
CA HIS A 38 18.48 -2.35 22.34
C HIS A 38 18.55 -2.48 20.83
N LYS A 39 17.84 -3.48 20.33
CA LYS A 39 17.61 -3.73 18.91
C LYS A 39 16.14 -3.57 18.60
N ALA A 40 15.83 -3.35 17.33
CA ALA A 40 14.47 -3.27 16.83
C ALA A 40 14.38 -4.02 15.50
N ASP A 41 13.19 -4.52 15.16
CA ASP A 41 12.98 -5.32 13.95
C ASP A 41 12.26 -4.52 12.88
N VAL A 42 12.81 -4.54 11.67
CA VAL A 42 12.19 -3.96 10.48
C VAL A 42 11.59 -5.09 9.66
N THR A 43 10.27 -5.05 9.45
CA THR A 43 9.49 -6.12 8.82
C THR A 43 9.04 -5.81 7.39
N CYS A 44 8.77 -6.88 6.60
CA CYS A 44 8.04 -6.80 5.33
C CYS A 44 6.60 -6.30 5.54
N ALA A 45 5.92 -5.91 4.45
CA ALA A 45 4.50 -5.60 4.47
C ALA A 45 3.64 -6.76 5.02
N CYS A 46 4.12 -7.98 4.84
CA CYS A 46 3.49 -9.22 5.27
C CYS A 46 3.81 -9.68 6.71
N GLY A 47 4.72 -9.01 7.42
CA GLY A 47 5.26 -9.46 8.72
C GLY A 47 6.18 -10.70 8.72
N GLN A 48 6.14 -11.56 7.69
CA GLN A 48 6.88 -12.84 7.67
C GLN A 48 8.39 -12.76 7.48
N THR A 49 8.92 -11.62 7.03
CA THR A 49 10.36 -11.41 6.85
C THR A 49 10.77 -10.19 7.65
N SER A 50 11.75 -10.35 8.53
CA SER A 50 12.26 -9.30 9.39
C SER A 50 13.79 -9.23 9.34
N VAL A 51 14.32 -8.04 9.63
CA VAL A 51 15.75 -7.80 9.85
C VAL A 51 15.90 -7.02 11.14
N THR A 52 16.74 -7.54 12.02
CA THR A 52 17.05 -6.89 13.30
C THR A 52 18.12 -5.82 13.09
N VAL A 53 17.83 -4.61 13.55
CA VAL A 53 18.69 -3.42 13.43
C VAL A 53 18.95 -2.79 14.79
N PRO A 54 20.01 -1.99 14.95
CA PRO A 54 20.20 -1.19 16.15
C PRO A 54 19.02 -0.23 16.38
N CYS A 55 18.60 -0.07 17.65
CA CYS A 55 17.50 0.82 17.99
C CYS A 55 17.77 2.26 17.50
N GLY A 56 16.77 2.89 16.88
CA GLY A 56 16.88 4.22 16.27
C GLY A 56 17.29 4.22 14.79
N CYS A 57 17.70 3.06 14.24
CA CYS A 57 18.00 2.90 12.82
C CYS A 57 16.81 2.38 11.99
N GLU A 58 15.67 2.07 12.64
CA GLU A 58 14.50 1.46 11.99
C GLU A 58 13.98 2.26 10.79
N LYS A 59 13.90 3.59 10.93
CA LYS A 59 13.40 4.49 9.88
C LYS A 59 14.40 4.69 8.73
N GLN A 60 15.68 4.49 8.99
CA GLN A 60 16.77 4.67 8.01
C GLN A 60 17.09 3.36 7.27
N THR A 61 16.79 2.22 7.90
CA THR A 61 17.08 0.93 7.31
C THR A 61 16.07 0.63 6.20
N ARG A 62 16.58 0.22 5.03
CA ARG A 62 15.73 -0.26 3.93
C ARG A 62 14.96 -1.48 4.40
N LYS A 63 13.64 -1.44 4.25
CA LYS A 63 12.78 -2.58 4.61
C LYS A 63 13.21 -3.84 3.83
N PRO A 64 13.17 -5.03 4.45
CA PRO A 64 13.61 -6.25 3.80
C PRO A 64 12.69 -6.63 2.64
N ARG A 65 13.28 -7.16 1.56
CA ARG A 65 12.53 -7.81 0.49
C ARG A 65 12.05 -9.16 0.98
N CYS A 66 10.79 -9.48 0.72
CA CYS A 66 10.18 -10.74 1.10
C CYS A 66 9.91 -11.57 -0.17
N ASN A 67 10.28 -12.85 -0.12
CA ASN A 67 10.08 -13.80 -1.22
C ASN A 67 8.86 -14.72 -1.00
N LYS A 68 8.00 -14.39 -0.04
CA LYS A 68 6.75 -15.11 0.23
C LYS A 68 5.64 -14.57 -0.67
N LEU A 69 4.62 -15.38 -0.90
CA LEU A 69 3.43 -14.96 -1.63
C LEU A 69 2.69 -13.86 -0.87
N CYS A 70 2.09 -12.94 -1.61
CA CYS A 70 1.27 -11.87 -1.06
C CYS A 70 0.02 -12.46 -0.40
N LEU A 71 -0.27 -12.03 0.83
CA LEU A 71 -1.44 -12.44 1.61
C LEU A 71 -2.55 -11.36 1.62
N LYS A 72 -2.39 -10.29 0.82
CA LYS A 72 -3.42 -9.26 0.73
C LYS A 72 -4.67 -9.86 0.09
N PRO A 73 -5.87 -9.60 0.64
CA PRO A 73 -7.12 -10.12 0.09
C PRO A 73 -7.36 -9.57 -1.32
N SER A 74 -8.28 -10.20 -2.05
CA SER A 74 -8.69 -9.69 -3.35
C SER A 74 -9.49 -8.40 -3.22
N ASP A 75 -9.15 -7.42 -4.05
CA ASP A 75 -9.87 -6.14 -4.18
C ASP A 75 -10.92 -6.17 -5.31
N CYS A 76 -11.22 -7.36 -5.83
CA CYS A 76 -12.18 -7.61 -6.90
C CYS A 76 -13.10 -8.77 -6.53
N HIS A 77 -14.13 -9.04 -7.35
CA HIS A 77 -15.10 -10.11 -7.08
C HIS A 77 -14.53 -11.54 -7.16
N HIS A 78 -13.27 -11.70 -7.58
CA HIS A 78 -12.59 -13.00 -7.61
C HIS A 78 -12.14 -13.41 -6.20
N ALA A 79 -12.45 -14.63 -5.78
CA ALA A 79 -12.05 -15.15 -4.46
C ALA A 79 -10.53 -15.23 -4.30
N GLU A 80 -9.83 -15.58 -5.39
CA GLU A 80 -8.38 -15.70 -5.41
C GLU A 80 -7.80 -14.85 -6.53
N ARG A 81 -6.60 -14.33 -6.29
CA ARG A 81 -5.83 -13.54 -7.26
C ARG A 81 -4.71 -14.39 -7.84
N GLU A 82 -4.16 -13.95 -8.97
CA GLU A 82 -2.92 -14.54 -9.47
C GLU A 82 -1.82 -14.41 -8.40
N PRO A 83 -1.13 -15.53 -8.07
CA PRO A 83 -0.12 -15.54 -7.03
C PRO A 83 1.06 -14.65 -7.43
N HIS A 84 1.46 -13.77 -6.51
CA HIS A 84 2.58 -12.87 -6.71
C HIS A 84 3.35 -12.69 -5.39
N LEU A 85 4.59 -12.23 -5.48
CA LEU A 85 5.45 -12.03 -4.32
C LEU A 85 5.01 -10.83 -3.48
N CYS A 86 5.37 -10.86 -2.20
CA CYS A 86 5.12 -9.77 -1.28
C CYS A 86 5.74 -8.45 -1.77
N HIS A 87 4.96 -7.38 -1.68
CA HIS A 87 5.33 -6.03 -2.07
C HIS A 87 4.81 -5.03 -1.02
N PHE A 88 5.38 -3.82 -1.02
CA PHE A 88 4.92 -2.74 -0.14
C PHE A 88 3.83 -1.88 -0.78
N ASN A 89 3.76 -1.84 -2.11
CA ASN A 89 2.82 -1.02 -2.86
C ASN A 89 1.43 -1.65 -2.95
N ASP A 90 0.57 -1.11 -3.80
CA ASP A 90 -0.66 -1.76 -4.22
C ASP A 90 -0.38 -3.06 -4.97
N CYS A 91 -1.35 -3.98 -4.92
CA CYS A 91 -1.26 -5.27 -5.59
C CYS A 91 -1.42 -5.10 -7.12
N PRO A 92 -0.89 -6.01 -7.95
CA PRO A 92 -1.04 -5.93 -9.40
C PRO A 92 -2.50 -5.98 -9.84
N ASP A 93 -2.85 -5.48 -11.03
CA ASP A 93 -4.22 -5.54 -11.52
C ASP A 93 -4.69 -6.98 -11.79
N CYS A 94 -5.98 -7.25 -11.63
CA CYS A 94 -6.55 -8.56 -11.89
C CYS A 94 -6.65 -8.81 -13.41
N LYS A 95 -5.99 -9.86 -13.90
CA LYS A 95 -6.02 -10.24 -15.33
C LYS A 95 -7.01 -11.35 -15.64
N GLN A 96 -7.75 -11.83 -14.64
CA GLN A 96 -8.75 -12.88 -14.83
C GLN A 96 -9.94 -12.34 -15.65
N GLN A 97 -10.60 -13.22 -16.40
CA GLN A 97 -11.87 -12.88 -17.04
C GLN A 97 -12.94 -12.63 -15.98
N CYS A 98 -13.83 -11.66 -16.24
CA CYS A 98 -14.85 -11.22 -15.31
C CYS A 98 -15.82 -12.37 -14.96
N ASN A 99 -16.37 -13.06 -15.96
CA ASN A 99 -17.29 -14.20 -15.79
C ASN A 99 -18.53 -13.94 -14.92
N LEU A 100 -18.86 -12.67 -14.64
CA LEU A 100 -20.12 -12.30 -14.01
C LEU A 100 -21.29 -12.47 -14.99
N SER A 101 -22.43 -12.93 -14.50
CA SER A 101 -23.66 -13.01 -15.29
C SER A 101 -24.14 -11.62 -15.69
N LEU A 102 -24.37 -11.40 -16.99
CA LEU A 102 -24.87 -10.14 -17.51
C LEU A 102 -26.33 -9.93 -17.11
N LYS A 103 -26.72 -8.70 -16.75
CA LYS A 103 -28.08 -8.39 -16.27
C LYS A 103 -29.18 -8.63 -17.31
N ASN A 104 -28.84 -8.51 -18.60
CA ASN A 104 -29.82 -8.48 -19.70
C ASN A 104 -29.85 -9.76 -20.56
N CYS A 105 -29.04 -10.77 -20.22
CA CYS A 105 -28.97 -12.04 -20.96
C CYS A 105 -28.33 -13.11 -20.10
N SER A 106 -28.56 -14.38 -20.40
CA SER A 106 -27.97 -15.53 -19.68
C SER A 106 -26.48 -15.77 -19.99
N HIS A 107 -25.79 -14.81 -20.63
CA HIS A 107 -24.38 -14.93 -20.96
C HIS A 107 -23.47 -14.41 -19.85
N LEU A 108 -22.23 -14.91 -19.82
CA LEU A 108 -21.18 -14.49 -18.91
C LEU A 108 -20.35 -13.35 -19.54
N CYS A 109 -19.91 -12.41 -18.72
CA CYS A 109 -19.02 -11.34 -19.15
C CYS A 109 -17.63 -11.91 -19.55
N SER A 110 -17.28 -11.78 -20.83
CA SER A 110 -16.00 -12.27 -21.39
C SER A 110 -14.85 -11.27 -21.27
N ALA A 111 -15.12 -10.04 -20.81
CA ALA A 111 -14.10 -9.01 -20.63
C ALA A 111 -13.14 -9.37 -19.49
N THR A 112 -11.92 -8.84 -19.54
CA THR A 112 -10.99 -8.86 -18.41
C THR A 112 -11.63 -8.18 -17.19
N CYS A 113 -11.24 -8.59 -15.99
CA CYS A 113 -11.70 -8.02 -14.74
C CYS A 113 -11.64 -6.48 -14.80
N HIS A 114 -12.78 -5.86 -14.54
CA HIS A 114 -12.97 -4.42 -14.65
C HIS A 114 -13.40 -3.82 -13.31
N ASP A 115 -13.14 -4.53 -12.21
CA ASP A 115 -13.51 -4.11 -10.85
C ASP A 115 -12.48 -3.14 -10.24
N SER A 116 -11.24 -3.16 -10.74
CA SER A 116 -10.13 -2.32 -10.26
C SER A 116 -9.45 -1.57 -11.41
N VAL A 117 -10.19 -0.73 -12.14
CA VAL A 117 -9.65 0.02 -13.28
C VAL A 117 -9.26 1.43 -12.86
N MET A 118 -8.09 1.88 -13.31
CA MET A 118 -7.61 3.26 -13.12
C MET A 118 -8.31 4.20 -14.11
N VAL A 119 -9.17 5.07 -13.61
CA VAL A 119 -9.84 6.11 -14.42
C VAL A 119 -9.35 7.49 -14.02
N LYS A 120 -9.39 8.43 -14.97
CA LYS A 120 -9.14 9.86 -14.67
C LYS A 120 -10.36 10.40 -13.92
N GLU A 121 -10.14 11.05 -12.78
CA GLU A 121 -11.18 11.79 -12.09
C GLU A 121 -11.59 12.97 -12.98
N GLU A 122 -12.86 13.03 -13.40
CA GLU A 122 -13.40 14.18 -14.11
C GLU A 122 -13.39 15.36 -13.16
N ALA A 123 -12.37 16.21 -13.27
CA ALA A 123 -12.36 17.50 -12.61
C ALA A 123 -13.53 18.30 -13.20
N ASN A 124 -14.52 18.64 -12.36
CA ASN A 124 -15.44 19.72 -12.68
C ASN A 124 -14.56 20.96 -12.91
N SER A 125 -14.39 21.37 -14.17
CA SER A 125 -13.65 22.57 -14.55
C SER A 125 -14.33 23.79 -13.96
N SER A 126 -14.05 24.08 -12.69
CA SER A 126 -14.10 25.45 -12.19
C SER A 126 -12.96 26.20 -12.85
N ASN A 127 -13.32 27.02 -13.85
CA ASN A 127 -12.43 27.97 -14.49
C ASN A 127 -11.97 28.99 -13.44
N THR A 128 -10.84 28.75 -12.78
CA THR A 128 -10.20 29.76 -11.93
C THR A 128 -9.45 30.76 -12.81
N PRO A 129 -9.55 32.09 -12.56
CA PRO A 129 -8.96 33.13 -13.42
C PRO A 129 -7.44 33.07 -13.60
N TRP A 130 -6.72 32.35 -12.75
CA TRP A 130 -5.28 32.16 -12.83
C TRP A 130 -5.01 30.68 -13.13
N GLY A 131 -4.71 30.35 -14.39
CA GLY A 131 -4.64 29.00 -14.95
C GLY A 131 -3.59 28.09 -14.32
N MET A 132 -3.83 27.62 -13.10
CA MET A 132 -3.11 26.52 -12.49
C MET A 132 -3.72 25.23 -13.03
N LYS A 133 -3.01 24.54 -13.92
CA LYS A 133 -3.40 23.21 -14.40
C LYS A 133 -3.34 22.26 -13.19
N GLU A 134 -4.50 21.96 -12.61
CA GLU A 134 -4.62 20.98 -11.54
C GLU A 134 -4.13 19.61 -12.04
N LYS A 135 -3.29 18.94 -11.24
CA LYS A 135 -2.68 17.67 -11.63
C LYS A 135 -3.78 16.61 -11.74
N GLU A 136 -3.90 16.02 -12.92
CA GLU A 136 -4.85 14.95 -13.23
C GLU A 136 -4.77 13.84 -12.17
N LYS A 137 -5.85 13.65 -11.40
CA LYS A 137 -5.91 12.63 -10.35
C LYS A 137 -6.46 11.32 -10.92
N LEU A 138 -5.66 10.27 -10.89
CA LEU A 138 -6.07 8.91 -11.25
C LEU A 138 -6.68 8.22 -10.03
N ILE A 139 -7.83 7.57 -10.22
CA ILE A 139 -8.56 6.87 -9.16
C ILE A 139 -8.94 5.45 -9.61
N LYS A 140 -8.91 4.49 -8.69
CA LYS A 140 -9.40 3.13 -8.93
C LYS A 140 -10.92 3.11 -8.81
N LYS A 141 -11.61 2.59 -9.82
CA LYS A 141 -13.06 2.37 -9.82
C LYS A 141 -13.41 1.01 -10.41
N SER A 142 -14.50 0.44 -9.93
CA SER A 142 -15.17 -0.69 -10.57
C SER A 142 -16.08 -0.17 -11.68
N LEU A 143 -15.88 -0.69 -12.88
CA LEU A 143 -16.71 -0.41 -14.05
C LEU A 143 -17.83 -1.45 -14.16
N THR A 144 -18.94 -1.08 -14.80
CA THR A 144 -20.02 -2.01 -15.09
C THR A 144 -19.62 -2.98 -16.20
N CYS A 145 -20.21 -4.18 -16.19
CA CYS A 145 -19.99 -5.15 -17.27
C CYS A 145 -20.42 -4.54 -18.62
N PRO A 146 -19.60 -4.70 -19.69
CA PRO A 146 -19.98 -4.28 -21.04
C PRO A 146 -21.16 -5.09 -21.58
N PRO A 147 -21.85 -4.59 -22.62
CA PRO A 147 -22.97 -5.30 -23.25
C PRO A 147 -22.52 -6.61 -23.90
N CYS A 148 -23.45 -7.57 -23.95
CA CYS A 148 -23.24 -8.87 -24.55
C CYS A 148 -22.83 -8.75 -26.02
N GLN A 149 -21.71 -9.37 -26.40
CA GLN A 149 -21.20 -9.39 -27.78
C GLN A 149 -21.63 -10.64 -28.56
N VAL A 150 -22.46 -11.51 -27.95
CA VAL A 150 -22.96 -12.71 -28.64
C VAL A 150 -23.92 -12.28 -29.76
N PRO A 151 -23.65 -12.64 -31.03
CA PRO A 151 -24.52 -12.29 -32.13
C PRO A 151 -25.87 -12.99 -31.96
N THR A 152 -26.96 -12.22 -32.08
CA THR A 152 -28.31 -12.77 -32.14
C THR A 152 -28.68 -12.95 -33.60
N THR A 153 -29.05 -14.18 -34.00
CA THR A 153 -29.58 -14.43 -35.33
C THR A 153 -30.96 -13.80 -35.44
N VAL A 154 -31.09 -12.81 -36.33
CA VAL A 154 -32.37 -12.23 -36.70
C VAL A 154 -32.82 -12.83 -38.02
N GLU A 155 -34.02 -13.41 -38.05
CA GLU A 155 -34.63 -13.89 -39.28
C GLU A 155 -35.22 -12.68 -40.05
N CYS A 156 -34.80 -12.51 -41.30
CA CYS A 156 -35.34 -11.49 -42.19
C CYS A 156 -36.57 -12.05 -42.90
N PHE A 157 -37.76 -11.53 -42.59
CA PHE A 157 -39.03 -11.94 -43.20
C PHE A 157 -39.35 -11.26 -44.55
N GLY A 158 -38.38 -10.56 -45.15
CA GLY A 158 -38.39 -10.25 -46.59
C GLY A 158 -39.47 -9.28 -47.11
N GLN A 159 -40.15 -8.50 -46.28
CA GLN A 159 -41.10 -7.48 -46.76
C GLN A 159 -40.41 -6.13 -46.93
N HIS A 160 -39.62 -6.01 -48.00
CA HIS A 160 -39.09 -4.73 -48.47
C HIS A 160 -39.57 -4.55 -49.92
N THR A 161 -40.47 -3.59 -50.14
CA THR A 161 -41.02 -3.20 -51.46
C THR A 161 -40.12 -2.20 -52.18
#